data_AF-B6U460-F1
#
_entry.id   AF-B6U460-F1
#
_cell.length_a   1.000
_cell.length_b   1.000
_cell.length_c   1.000
_cell.angle_alpha   90.00
_cell.angle_beta   90.00
_cell.angle_gamma   90.00
#
_symmetry.space_group_name_H-M   'P 1'
#
loop_
_entity.id
_entity.type
_entity.pdbx_description
1 polymer ?
#
loop_
_entity_poly.entity_id
_entity_poly.type
_entity_poly.pdbx_seq_one_letter_code
_entity_poly.pdbx_strand_id
1 'polypeptide(L)'
;MSGVWVFKNGVVRLVENGAAVGGEAAVRRRKALVHTPSGQVVRSYAELEAELRALGWERYYEDPALYQFHKRGSLDLISLPADFARFSSVHMYDIVIKNRDSFRVVDV
;
A
#
# COMPACT_ATOMS: atom_id res chain seq x y z
N MET A 1 -8.51 -14.74 -4.12
CA MET A 1 -9.94 -14.62 -3.76
C MET A 1 -10.28 -13.15 -3.51
N SER A 2 -10.25 -12.32 -4.56
CA SER A 2 -10.63 -10.91 -4.49
C SER A 2 -11.79 -10.68 -5.45
N GLY A 3 -12.91 -10.18 -4.94
CA GLY A 3 -14.08 -9.84 -5.71
C GLY A 3 -14.87 -8.73 -5.04
N VAL A 4 -15.63 -7.98 -5.81
CA VAL A 4 -16.55 -6.95 -5.29
C VAL A 4 -17.95 -7.55 -5.32
N TRP A 5 -18.66 -7.45 -4.20
CA TRP A 5 -20.07 -7.79 -4.14
C TRP A 5 -20.87 -6.67 -4.80
N VAL A 6 -21.65 -7.00 -5.82
CA VAL A 6 -22.53 -6.07 -6.51
C VAL A 6 -23.97 -6.47 -6.27
N PHE A 7 -24.81 -5.51 -5.87
CA PHE A 7 -26.25 -5.67 -5.79
C PHE A 7 -26.90 -5.01 -7.01
N LYS A 8 -27.60 -5.80 -7.82
CA LYS A 8 -28.35 -5.30 -8.97
C LYS A 8 -29.64 -6.09 -9.13
N ASN A 9 -30.77 -5.38 -9.20
CA ASN A 9 -32.11 -5.95 -9.39
C ASN A 9 -32.51 -7.01 -8.34
N GLY A 10 -32.19 -6.78 -7.06
CA GLY A 10 -32.55 -7.71 -5.99
C GLY A 10 -31.59 -8.90 -5.82
N VAL A 11 -30.58 -9.05 -6.67
CA VAL A 11 -29.62 -10.16 -6.60
C VAL A 11 -28.23 -9.64 -6.22
N VAL A 12 -27.66 -10.26 -5.19
CA VAL A 12 -26.26 -10.07 -4.78
C VAL A 12 -25.40 -11.09 -5.55
N ARG A 13 -24.41 -10.61 -6.32
CA ARG A 13 -23.42 -11.49 -6.97
C ARG A 13 -22.01 -11.09 -6.56
N LEU A 14 -21.19 -12.09 -6.22
CA LEU A 14 -19.75 -11.92 -6.10
C LEU A 14 -19.17 -11.83 -7.50
N VAL A 15 -18.66 -10.66 -7.86
CA VAL A 15 -17.87 -10.50 -9.09
C VAL A 15 -16.42 -10.77 -8.71
N GLU A 16 -15.93 -11.96 -9.02
CA GLU A 16 -14.51 -12.28 -8.87
C GLU A 16 -13.69 -11.40 -9.82
N ASN A 17 -12.72 -10.66 -9.28
CA ASN A 17 -11.74 -9.93 -10.08
C ASN A 17 -10.71 -10.94 -10.63
N GLY A 18 -11.17 -11.81 -11.52
CA GLY A 18 -10.39 -12.85 -12.19
C GLY A 18 -9.95 -12.41 -13.58
N ALA A 19 -8.64 -12.52 -13.82
CA ALA A 19 -8.00 -12.53 -15.13
C ALA A 19 -8.27 -11.33 -16.05
N ALA A 20 -7.48 -10.27 -15.90
CA ALA A 20 -7.16 -9.42 -17.05
C ALA A 20 -6.31 -10.24 -18.03
N VAL A 21 -7.00 -11.00 -18.86
CA VAL A 21 -6.61 -11.38 -20.21
C VAL A 21 -6.12 -10.11 -20.90
N GLY A 22 -5.00 -10.20 -21.61
CA GLY A 22 -4.27 -9.07 -22.17
C GLY A 22 -5.15 -8.04 -22.90
N GLY A 23 -4.83 -6.76 -22.73
CA GLY A 23 -5.35 -5.68 -23.57
C GLY A 23 -5.65 -4.36 -22.85
N GLU A 24 -6.35 -4.38 -21.72
CA GLU A 24 -6.97 -3.13 -21.19
C GLU A 24 -6.54 -2.73 -19.76
N ALA A 25 -5.81 -3.58 -19.01
CA ALA A 25 -5.32 -3.24 -17.67
C ALA A 25 -4.00 -2.44 -17.66
N ALA A 26 -3.33 -2.29 -18.81
CA ALA A 26 -2.06 -1.57 -18.94
C ALA A 26 -2.18 -0.04 -18.81
N VAL A 27 -3.41 0.49 -18.69
CA VAL A 27 -3.70 1.92 -18.42
C VAL A 27 -4.17 2.13 -16.96
N ARG A 28 -3.86 1.22 -16.03
CA ARG A 28 -3.81 1.62 -14.61
C ARG A 28 -2.52 2.39 -14.41
N ARG A 29 -2.58 3.73 -14.56
CA ARG A 29 -1.48 4.68 -14.26
C ARG A 29 -0.70 4.15 -13.07
N ARG A 30 0.58 3.83 -13.29
CA ARG A 30 1.35 3.12 -12.29
C ARG A 30 1.53 4.11 -11.14
N LYS A 31 1.09 3.75 -9.93
CA LYS A 31 1.27 4.64 -8.78
C LYS A 31 2.67 4.45 -8.20
N ALA A 32 3.29 5.52 -7.73
CA ALA A 32 4.51 5.47 -6.94
C ALA A 32 4.34 6.23 -5.64
N LEU A 33 4.92 5.68 -4.56
CA LEU A 33 5.08 6.37 -3.30
C LEU A 33 6.35 7.23 -3.37
N VAL A 34 6.23 8.52 -3.09
CA VAL A 34 7.34 9.47 -3.08
C VAL A 34 7.54 9.98 -1.67
N HIS A 35 8.79 9.94 -1.19
CA HIS A 35 9.18 10.66 0.01
C HIS A 35 9.29 12.16 -0.35
N THR A 36 8.38 12.96 0.19
CA THR A 36 8.19 14.36 -0.19
C THR A 36 9.43 15.23 0.06
N PRO A 37 10.11 15.17 1.23
CA PRO A 37 11.36 15.89 1.48
C PRO A 37 12.49 15.60 0.47
N SER A 38 12.72 14.34 0.11
CA SER A 38 13.82 13.97 -0.80
C SER A 38 13.45 13.98 -2.28
N GLY A 39 12.14 13.99 -2.59
CA GLY A 39 11.60 13.83 -3.94
C GLY A 39 11.81 12.43 -4.53
N GLN A 40 12.37 11.48 -3.78
CA GLN A 40 12.68 10.15 -4.28
C GLN A 40 11.48 9.22 -4.23
N VAL A 41 11.35 8.37 -5.25
CA VAL A 41 10.40 7.26 -5.25
C VAL A 41 10.93 6.16 -4.34
N VAL A 42 10.09 5.64 -3.46
CA VAL A 42 10.39 4.47 -2.61
C VAL A 42 10.41 3.21 -3.49
N ARG A 43 11.54 2.52 -3.53
CA ARG A 43 11.79 1.35 -4.41
C ARG A 43 11.97 0.04 -3.65
N SER A 44 12.09 0.08 -2.34
CA SER A 44 12.23 -1.11 -1.49
C SER A 44 11.72 -0.87 -0.08
N TYR A 45 11.51 -1.94 0.68
CA TYR A 45 11.20 -1.82 2.11
C TYR A 45 12.37 -1.29 2.94
N ALA A 46 13.62 -1.50 2.52
CA ALA A 46 14.77 -0.94 3.23
C ALA A 46 14.76 0.60 3.17
N GLU A 47 14.45 1.17 2.01
CA GLU A 47 14.27 2.61 1.85
C GLU A 47 13.07 3.11 2.67
N LEU A 48 11.91 2.45 2.56
CA LEU A 48 10.72 2.83 3.31
C LEU A 48 10.95 2.79 4.83
N GLU A 49 11.60 1.74 5.32
CA GLU A 49 11.91 1.56 6.74
C GLU A 49 12.83 2.66 7.26
N ALA A 50 13.85 3.06 6.49
CA ALA A 50 14.73 4.16 6.87
C ALA A 50 13.94 5.48 7.06
N GLU A 51 13.07 5.81 6.10
CA GLU A 51 12.26 7.03 6.16
C GLU A 51 11.21 6.96 7.29
N LEU A 52 10.54 5.82 7.47
CA LEU A 52 9.57 5.63 8.55
C LEU A 52 10.24 5.68 9.94
N ARG A 53 11.45 5.11 10.10
CA ARG A 53 12.22 5.22 11.35
C ARG A 53 12.55 6.65 11.71
N ALA A 54 12.91 7.48 10.72
CA ALA A 54 13.14 8.92 10.94
C ALA A 54 11.87 9.65 11.46
N LEU A 55 10.68 9.11 11.21
CA LEU A 55 9.39 9.62 11.66
C LEU A 55 8.88 8.96 12.97
N GLY A 56 9.70 8.12 13.61
CA GLY A 56 9.41 7.46 14.88
C GLY A 56 8.63 6.14 14.77
N TRP A 57 8.58 5.54 13.57
CA TRP A 57 8.04 4.19 13.40
C TRP A 57 9.08 3.11 13.70
N GLU A 58 8.62 1.97 14.21
CA GLU A 58 9.44 0.81 14.51
C GLU A 58 8.87 -0.45 13.87
N ARG A 59 9.76 -1.35 13.44
CA ARG A 59 9.38 -2.62 12.82
C ARG A 59 8.63 -3.50 13.84
N TYR A 60 7.47 -4.02 13.43
CA TYR A 60 6.61 -4.88 14.24
C TYR A 60 6.58 -6.32 13.70
N TYR A 61 7.04 -7.29 14.49
CA TYR A 61 7.41 -8.64 14.00
C TYR A 61 6.36 -9.73 14.29
N GLU A 62 5.14 -9.37 14.68
CA GLU A 62 4.12 -10.34 15.13
C GLU A 62 3.71 -11.35 14.05
N ASP A 63 3.53 -10.89 12.81
CA ASP A 63 3.15 -11.75 11.68
C ASP A 63 4.29 -11.82 10.65
N PRO A 64 4.96 -12.99 10.48
CA PRO A 64 6.03 -13.17 9.51
C PRO A 64 5.54 -13.09 8.05
N ALA A 65 4.24 -13.22 7.79
CA ALA A 65 3.67 -13.04 6.45
C ALA A 65 3.53 -11.56 6.05
N LEU A 66 3.77 -10.63 6.99
CA LEU A 66 3.60 -9.20 6.81
C LEU A 66 4.87 -8.40 7.12
N TYR A 67 4.98 -7.26 6.44
CA TYR A 67 6.00 -6.25 6.71
C TYR A 67 5.35 -5.05 7.40
N GLN A 68 5.38 -5.03 8.73
CA GLN A 68 4.59 -4.12 9.56
C GLN A 68 5.41 -3.12 10.36
N PHE A 69 4.81 -1.96 10.62
CA PHE A 69 5.37 -0.91 11.46
C PHE A 69 4.34 -0.41 12.47
N HIS A 70 4.78 -0.11 13.68
CA HIS A 70 4.00 0.57 14.70
C HIS A 70 4.67 1.88 15.09
N LYS A 71 3.91 2.82 15.63
CA LYS A 71 4.44 4.10 16.14
C LYS A 71 4.23 4.17 17.64
N ARG A 72 5.30 4.37 18.40
CA ARG A 72 5.21 4.45 19.87
C ARG A 72 4.28 5.59 20.28
N GLY A 73 3.35 5.29 21.19
CA GLY A 73 2.35 6.25 21.66
C GLY A 73 1.17 6.49 20.70
N SER A 74 1.09 5.77 19.58
CA SER A 74 -0.08 5.74 18.70
C SER A 74 -0.68 4.34 18.63
N LEU A 75 -1.96 4.26 18.26
CA LEU A 75 -2.64 3.01 17.90
C LEU A 75 -2.45 2.65 16.41
N ASP A 76 -1.66 3.43 15.68
CA ASP A 76 -1.46 3.21 14.26
C ASP A 76 -0.55 2.00 13.97
N LEU A 77 -0.98 1.22 12.98
CA LEU A 77 -0.25 0.10 12.41
C LEU A 77 -0.23 0.24 10.89
N ILE A 78 0.95 0.16 10.28
CA ILE A 78 1.11 0.01 8.83
C ILE A 78 1.37 -1.46 8.56
N SER A 79 0.52 -2.11 7.76
CA SER A 79 0.67 -3.53 7.40
C SER A 79 0.87 -3.67 5.89
N LEU A 80 2.04 -4.17 5.50
CA LEU A 80 2.44 -4.33 4.10
C LEU A 80 2.63 -5.82 3.78
N PRO A 81 2.51 -6.24 2.50
CA PRO A 81 2.84 -7.61 2.12
C PRO A 81 4.33 -7.88 2.37
N ALA A 82 4.72 -9.10 2.75
CA ALA A 82 6.13 -9.45 2.93
C ALA A 82 7.01 -9.18 1.69
N ASP A 83 6.43 -9.32 0.49
CA ASP A 83 7.10 -9.06 -0.79
C ASP A 83 6.71 -7.67 -1.33
N PHE A 84 7.73 -6.83 -1.58
CA PHE A 84 7.57 -5.50 -2.17
C PHE A 84 6.95 -5.54 -3.57
N ALA A 85 7.09 -6.63 -4.33
CA ALA A 85 6.43 -6.77 -5.63
C ALA A 85 4.89 -6.75 -5.53
N ARG A 86 4.35 -7.04 -4.34
CA ARG A 86 2.90 -7.00 -4.04
C ARG A 86 2.45 -5.64 -3.46
N PHE A 87 3.37 -4.69 -3.28
CA PHE A 87 3.10 -3.36 -2.73
C PHE A 87 2.26 -2.51 -3.70
N SER A 88 0.94 -2.54 -3.49
CA SER A 88 -0.05 -1.80 -4.27
C SER A 88 -0.37 -0.40 -3.71
N SER A 89 -1.15 0.37 -4.48
CA SER A 89 -1.62 1.72 -4.10
C SER A 89 -2.40 1.76 -2.78
N VAL A 90 -3.09 0.68 -2.39
CA VAL A 90 -3.81 0.61 -1.10
C VAL A 90 -2.82 0.82 0.05
N HIS A 91 -1.69 0.14 0.00
CA HIS A 91 -0.64 0.26 1.02
C HIS A 91 0.05 1.64 0.96
N MET A 92 0.24 2.18 -0.26
CA MET A 92 0.82 3.52 -0.42
C MET A 92 -0.05 4.60 0.24
N TYR A 93 -1.37 4.55 0.02
CA TYR A 93 -2.28 5.52 0.63
C TYR A 93 -2.41 5.35 2.15
N ASP A 94 -2.28 4.12 2.67
CA ASP A 94 -2.23 3.89 4.11
C ASP A 94 -1.04 4.62 4.76
N ILE A 95 0.14 4.53 4.14
CA ILE A 95 1.34 5.26 4.57
C ILE A 95 1.13 6.77 4.50
N VAL A 96 0.52 7.28 3.42
CA VAL A 96 0.24 8.72 3.25
C VAL A 96 -0.74 9.24 4.30
N ILE A 97 -1.82 8.50 4.60
CA ILE A 97 -2.80 8.93 5.62
C ILE A 97 -2.12 9.10 6.98
N LYS A 98 -1.19 8.20 7.33
CA LYS A 98 -0.48 8.20 8.62
C LYS A 98 0.74 9.14 8.67
N ASN A 99 1.24 9.61 7.52
CA ASN A 99 2.46 10.41 7.40
C ASN A 99 2.31 11.49 6.32
N ARG A 100 1.20 12.25 6.36
CA ARG A 100 0.73 13.13 5.27
C ARG A 100 1.75 14.14 4.77
N ASP A 101 2.59 14.66 5.66
CA ASP A 101 3.58 15.68 5.32
C ASP A 101 4.88 15.08 4.75
N SER A 102 5.07 13.77 4.91
CA SER A 102 6.31 13.08 4.52
C SER A 102 6.17 12.28 3.24
N PHE A 103 4.96 11.83 2.88
CA PHE A 103 4.75 11.01 1.69
C PHE A 103 3.61 11.48 0.82
N ARG A 104 3.71 11.19 -0.48
CA ARG A 104 2.62 11.37 -1.45
C ARG A 104 2.60 10.25 -2.46
N VAL A 105 1.43 10.01 -3.06
CA VAL A 105 1.29 9.10 -4.19
C VAL A 105 1.20 9.90 -5.49
N VAL A 106 2.01 9.53 -6.48
CA VAL A 106 2.02 10.14 -7.82
C VAL A 106 1.65 9.12 -8.90
N ASP A 107 1.16 9.61 -10.03
CA ASP A 107 1.07 8.83 -11.27
C ASP A 107 2.48 8.72 -11.90
N VAL A 108 2.81 7.54 -12.42
CA VAL A 108 4.01 7.18 -13.19
C VAL A 108 3.59 6.64 -14.54
#